data_AF-A0A1M7DVI7-F1
#
_entry.id   AF-A0A1M7DVI7-F1
#
_cell.length_a   1.000
_cell.length_b   1.000
_cell.length_c   1.000
_cell.angle_alpha   90.00
_cell.angle_beta   90.00
_cell.angle_gamma   90.00
#
_symmetry.space_group_name_H-M   'P 1'
#
loop_
_entity.id
_entity.type
_entity.pdbx_description
1 polymer ?
#
loop_
_entity_poly.entity_id
_entity_poly.type
_entity_poly.pdbx_seq_one_letter_code
_entity_poly.pdbx_strand_id
1 'polypeptide(L)'
;MIKTVSKNTDAQGLDYETLRLEGIRLIQKLCENVWTDFNPHDPGVTILEQIVYALTDLGYKANFDITTFLADQQGQINYKRQALYTREEVSRQFPVTIEDYERFFERELDCERIDFKVTEPGLYSVQLWPQESSTETKESLIGRFTALWREWRNLGERVTQISVEKSEGDLIRHVYETPFEIDCCNSQKLPTGAPCDFIDYSPIIEQFPSIYRYGTGANELKKYLEPIEHLFKLFLQAMQDFAEMFSVYSLKTDFHHYNRILNQMLAMYGVQYPDALFLQMRENKRNNVENSIAFRSLLRSKINYLRHLPELHMHRCGKWWKQRIEMMLGLEKQSHHSMHIYVIDGIFLKDGFGKVFVVWSAETPFTNTQEKRDGIERFIRDELPAHLVPVFYWVPHRSMHTFNLFAHSPAALEKWFKFHEKFISGALWL
;
A
#
# COMPACT_ATOMS: atom_id res chain seq x y z
N MET A 1 -11.53 -15.76 12.95
CA MET A 1 -11.87 -14.93 14.13
C MET A 1 -10.76 -13.90 14.28
N ILE A 2 -10.94 -12.71 13.72
CA ILE A 2 -9.93 -11.63 13.82
C ILE A 2 -9.90 -11.22 15.28
N LYS A 3 -8.77 -11.47 15.97
CA LYS A 3 -8.52 -10.88 17.28
C LYS A 3 -8.29 -9.38 17.05
N THR A 4 -9.36 -8.61 17.06
CA THR A 4 -9.25 -7.17 17.28
C THR A 4 -8.51 -6.99 18.60
N VAL A 5 -7.45 -6.19 18.61
CA VAL A 5 -6.84 -5.75 19.87
C VAL A 5 -7.97 -5.13 20.68
N SER A 6 -8.36 -5.75 21.78
CA SER A 6 -9.36 -5.17 22.67
C SER A 6 -8.83 -3.80 23.07
N LYS A 7 -9.58 -2.73 22.81
CA LYS A 7 -9.37 -1.45 23.49
C LYS A 7 -9.27 -1.83 24.97
N ASN A 8 -8.13 -1.59 25.59
CA ASN A 8 -8.02 -1.74 27.03
C ASN A 8 -8.92 -0.64 27.60
N THR A 9 -10.17 -0.99 27.90
CA THR A 9 -11.20 -0.04 28.37
C THR A 9 -10.90 0.47 29.77
N ASP A 10 -9.90 -0.12 30.42
CA ASP A 10 -9.33 0.40 31.64
C ASP A 10 -8.44 1.60 31.28
N ALA A 11 -9.02 2.80 31.33
CA ALA A 11 -8.29 4.04 31.56
C ALA A 11 -7.59 4.07 32.95
N GLN A 12 -7.22 2.90 33.49
CA GLN A 12 -6.51 2.73 34.74
C GLN A 12 -5.11 3.33 34.55
N GLY A 13 -4.88 4.49 35.15
CA GLY A 13 -3.57 5.15 35.15
C GLY A 13 -3.55 6.58 34.62
N LEU A 14 -4.63 7.07 34.01
CA LEU A 14 -4.72 8.46 33.53
C LEU A 14 -5.73 9.31 34.30
N ASP A 15 -6.37 8.76 35.34
CA ASP A 15 -7.16 9.54 36.27
C ASP A 15 -6.26 10.37 37.21
N TYR A 16 -6.81 11.47 37.72
CA TYR A 16 -6.09 12.44 38.52
C TYR A 16 -5.40 11.81 39.75
N GLU A 17 -6.10 10.98 40.51
CA GLU A 17 -5.57 10.42 41.76
C GLU A 17 -4.42 9.46 41.49
N THR A 18 -4.55 8.59 40.48
CA THR A 18 -3.48 7.67 40.12
C THR A 18 -2.23 8.41 39.64
N LEU A 19 -2.38 9.41 38.76
CA LEU A 19 -1.26 10.22 38.28
C LEU A 19 -0.60 11.03 39.41
N ARG A 20 -1.40 11.55 40.34
CA ARG A 20 -0.92 12.31 41.50
C ARG A 20 -0.10 11.42 42.44
N LEU A 21 -0.62 10.25 42.79
CA LEU A 21 0.09 9.29 43.65
C LEU A 21 1.40 8.83 43.00
N GLU A 22 1.38 8.55 41.70
CA GLU A 22 2.59 8.17 40.96
C GLU A 22 3.60 9.32 40.91
N GLY A 23 3.15 10.56 40.69
CA GLY A 23 3.98 11.75 40.74
C GLY A 23 4.68 11.93 42.09
N ILE A 24 3.94 11.81 43.20
CA ILE A 24 4.50 11.88 44.56
C ILE A 24 5.52 10.76 44.78
N ARG A 25 5.18 9.53 44.38
CA ARG A 25 6.07 8.36 44.50
C ARG A 25 7.38 8.57 43.73
N LEU A 26 7.32 9.13 42.53
CA LEU A 26 8.49 9.45 41.71
C LEU A 26 9.35 10.53 42.38
N ILE A 27 8.75 11.60 42.89
CA ILE A 27 9.48 12.67 43.58
C ILE A 27 10.14 12.15 44.86
N GLN A 28 9.43 11.38 45.69
CA GLN A 28 9.99 10.76 46.90
C GLN A 28 11.23 9.91 46.59
N LYS A 29 11.20 9.16 45.49
CA LYS A 29 12.32 8.35 45.03
C LYS A 29 13.50 9.19 44.52
N LEU A 30 13.23 10.32 43.87
CA LEU A 30 14.25 11.15 43.23
C LEU A 30 14.88 12.16 44.19
N CYS A 31 14.11 12.69 45.15
CA CYS A 31 14.52 13.76 46.05
C CYS A 31 15.02 13.25 47.41
N GLU A 32 14.82 11.97 47.74
CA GLU A 32 15.24 11.33 48.99
C GLU A 32 15.05 12.24 50.22
N ASN A 33 16.15 12.77 50.77
CA ASN A 33 16.14 13.57 52.00
C ASN A 33 16.07 15.10 51.77
N VAL A 34 16.02 15.57 50.51
CA VAL A 34 16.01 17.00 50.16
C VAL A 34 14.62 17.61 50.29
N TRP A 35 13.59 16.89 49.84
CA TRP A 35 12.19 17.31 49.94
C TRP A 35 11.39 16.20 50.62
N THR A 36 10.99 16.45 51.86
CA THR A 36 10.37 15.44 52.75
C THR A 36 8.93 15.75 53.13
N ASP A 37 8.48 16.98 52.90
CA ASP A 37 7.10 17.42 53.14
C ASP A 37 6.27 17.32 51.85
N PHE A 38 5.31 16.39 51.83
CA PHE A 38 4.41 16.15 50.69
C PHE A 38 2.95 16.48 51.03
N ASN A 39 2.73 17.37 52.00
CA ASN A 39 1.40 17.78 52.41
C ASN A 39 0.79 18.83 51.44
N PRO A 40 -0.55 18.97 51.40
CA PRO A 40 -1.23 19.89 50.47
C PRO A 40 -0.90 21.37 50.62
N HIS A 41 -0.28 21.78 51.73
CA HIS A 41 0.12 23.17 51.96
C HIS A 41 1.47 23.51 51.31
N ASP A 42 2.22 22.50 50.87
CA ASP A 42 3.49 22.69 50.19
C ASP A 42 3.24 23.21 48.74
N PRO A 43 3.89 24.32 48.34
CA PRO A 43 3.70 24.91 47.02
C PRO A 43 4.23 24.03 45.88
N GLY A 44 5.26 23.21 46.12
CA GLY A 44 5.75 22.23 45.16
C GLY A 44 4.75 21.09 44.93
N VAL A 45 4.05 20.64 45.97
CA VAL A 45 2.93 19.69 45.84
C VAL A 45 1.80 20.33 45.02
N THR A 46 1.49 21.61 45.28
CA THR A 46 0.50 22.36 44.48
C THR A 46 0.91 22.40 43.00
N ILE A 47 2.19 22.64 42.68
CA ILE A 47 2.69 22.64 41.29
C ILE A 47 2.51 21.27 40.64
N LEU A 48 2.87 20.19 41.34
CA LEU A 48 2.66 18.82 40.86
C LEU A 48 1.19 18.57 40.55
N GLU A 49 0.30 18.92 41.46
CA GLU A 49 -1.15 18.72 41.31
C GLU A 49 -1.70 19.44 40.08
N GLN A 50 -1.28 20.68 39.80
CA GLN A 50 -1.71 21.40 38.59
C GLN A 50 -1.16 20.75 37.31
N ILE A 51 0.10 20.30 37.31
CA ILE A 51 0.66 19.57 36.15
C ILE A 51 -0.10 18.27 35.93
N VAL A 52 -0.40 17.53 36.99
CA VAL A 52 -1.17 16.28 36.93
C VAL A 52 -2.58 16.53 36.41
N TYR A 53 -3.25 17.58 36.89
CA TYR A 53 -4.56 17.96 36.37
C TYR A 53 -4.50 18.25 34.86
N ALA A 54 -3.52 19.03 34.41
CA ALA A 54 -3.32 19.28 32.99
C ALA A 54 -3.02 17.98 32.19
N LEU A 55 -2.29 17.01 32.77
CA LEU A 55 -2.07 15.70 32.14
C LEU A 55 -3.37 14.90 31.96
N THR A 56 -4.33 15.02 32.89
CA THR A 56 -5.62 14.34 32.74
C THR A 56 -6.40 14.82 31.51
N ASP A 57 -6.30 16.11 31.16
CA ASP A 57 -6.92 16.65 29.94
C ASP A 57 -6.25 16.09 28.68
N LEU A 58 -4.91 15.96 28.66
CA LEU A 58 -4.21 15.28 27.56
C LEU A 58 -4.64 13.82 27.43
N GLY A 59 -4.75 13.11 28.56
CA GLY A 59 -5.23 11.72 28.60
C GLY A 59 -6.67 11.58 28.11
N TYR A 60 -7.54 12.53 28.47
CA TYR A 60 -8.91 12.60 27.98
C TYR A 60 -8.97 12.78 26.47
N LYS A 61 -8.23 13.75 25.91
CA LYS A 61 -8.17 13.98 24.45
C LYS A 61 -7.56 12.79 23.70
N ALA A 62 -6.54 12.14 24.26
CA ALA A 62 -5.90 10.95 23.68
C ALA A 62 -6.86 9.75 23.58
N ASN A 63 -7.93 9.72 24.38
CA ASN A 63 -8.93 8.65 24.40
C ASN A 63 -10.10 8.85 23.43
N PHE A 64 -10.09 9.92 22.62
CA PHE A 64 -11.10 10.13 21.59
C PHE A 64 -11.11 8.98 20.56
N ASP A 65 -12.21 8.84 19.83
CA ASP A 65 -12.27 7.83 18.78
C ASP A 65 -11.34 8.19 17.62
N ILE A 66 -10.81 7.16 16.97
CA ILE A 66 -9.86 7.32 15.86
C ILE A 66 -10.42 8.20 14.74
N THR A 67 -11.75 8.16 14.52
CA THR A 67 -12.42 8.99 13.51
C THR A 67 -12.29 10.48 13.81
N THR A 68 -12.22 10.90 15.08
CA THR A 68 -11.97 12.29 15.49
C THR A 68 -10.56 12.74 15.11
N PHE A 69 -9.55 11.88 15.27
CA PHE A 69 -8.16 12.20 14.88
C PHE A 69 -7.94 12.21 13.36
N LEU A 70 -8.77 11.49 12.60
CA LEU A 70 -8.67 11.39 11.14
C LEU A 70 -9.52 12.44 10.41
N ALA A 71 -10.50 13.04 11.09
CA ALA A 71 -11.41 13.99 10.49
C ALA A 71 -10.82 15.41 10.41
N ASP A 72 -11.21 16.14 9.38
CA ASP A 72 -10.96 17.57 9.27
C ASP A 72 -11.94 18.40 10.12
N GLN A 73 -11.81 19.73 10.05
CA GLN A 73 -12.68 20.66 10.76
C GLN A 73 -14.15 20.60 10.33
N GLN A 74 -14.45 19.96 9.19
CA GLN A 74 -15.81 19.70 8.70
C GLN A 74 -16.32 18.29 9.07
N GLY A 75 -15.56 17.54 9.86
CA GLY A 75 -15.88 16.17 10.27
C GLY A 75 -15.67 15.12 9.17
N GLN A 76 -15.03 15.48 8.06
CA GLN A 76 -14.81 14.59 6.92
C GLN A 76 -13.44 13.90 7.02
N ILE A 77 -13.41 12.60 6.70
CA ILE A 77 -12.18 11.82 6.68
C ILE A 77 -11.69 11.71 5.23
N ASN A 78 -10.44 12.08 4.98
CA ASN A 78 -9.81 11.90 3.68
C ASN A 78 -9.15 10.52 3.56
N TYR A 79 -9.96 9.51 3.25
CA TYR A 79 -9.54 8.12 3.12
C TYR A 79 -8.37 7.92 2.13
N LYS A 80 -8.42 8.58 0.96
CA LYS A 80 -7.37 8.50 -0.06
C LYS A 80 -6.02 9.05 0.44
N ARG A 81 -6.04 10.09 1.28
CA ARG A 81 -4.83 10.64 1.91
C ARG A 81 -4.12 9.61 2.77
N GLN A 82 -4.86 8.77 3.46
CA GLN A 82 -4.30 7.74 4.34
C GLN A 82 -4.18 6.38 3.66
N ALA A 83 -4.37 6.32 2.34
CA ALA A 83 -4.47 5.08 1.57
C ALA A 83 -5.40 4.05 2.23
N LEU A 84 -6.52 4.53 2.81
CA LEU A 84 -7.60 3.70 3.35
C LEU A 84 -8.58 3.46 2.22
N TYR A 85 -8.56 2.27 1.63
CA TYR A 85 -9.43 1.91 0.52
C TYR A 85 -10.68 1.19 1.03
N THR A 86 -11.81 1.47 0.40
CA THR A 86 -13.07 0.82 0.77
C THR A 86 -13.07 -0.65 0.34
N ARG A 87 -14.00 -1.44 0.89
CA ARG A 87 -14.17 -2.83 0.47
C ARG A 87 -14.40 -2.90 -1.04
N GLU A 88 -15.21 -2.02 -1.61
CA GLU A 88 -15.55 -2.03 -3.03
C GLU A 88 -14.32 -1.72 -3.91
N GLU A 89 -13.41 -0.87 -3.43
CA GLU A 89 -12.15 -0.56 -4.13
C GLU A 89 -11.18 -1.74 -4.14
N VAL A 90 -11.13 -2.56 -3.06
CA VAL A 90 -10.13 -3.65 -2.93
C VAL A 90 -10.68 -5.06 -3.09
N SER A 91 -12.00 -5.26 -3.02
CA SER A 91 -12.67 -6.57 -3.00
C SER A 91 -13.28 -6.97 -4.34
N ARG A 92 -13.06 -6.20 -5.41
CA ARG A 92 -13.47 -6.64 -6.75
C ARG A 92 -12.83 -7.99 -7.04
N GLN A 93 -13.68 -8.98 -7.37
CA GLN A 93 -13.24 -10.34 -7.66
C GLN A 93 -12.22 -10.32 -8.79
N PHE A 94 -11.01 -10.81 -8.51
CA PHE A 94 -10.00 -11.04 -9.52
C PHE A 94 -10.16 -12.47 -10.01
N PRO A 95 -10.48 -12.68 -11.31
CA PRO A 95 -10.72 -14.02 -11.80
C PRO A 95 -9.42 -14.82 -11.85
N VAL A 96 -9.35 -15.87 -11.04
CA VAL A 96 -8.19 -16.79 -10.95
C VAL A 96 -8.56 -18.21 -11.30
N THR A 97 -9.82 -18.59 -11.13
CA THR A 97 -10.37 -19.87 -11.56
C THR A 97 -11.19 -19.71 -12.83
N ILE A 98 -11.49 -20.83 -13.48
CA ILE A 98 -12.39 -20.87 -14.64
C ILE A 98 -13.77 -20.33 -14.25
N GLU A 99 -14.28 -20.75 -13.10
CA GLU A 99 -15.59 -20.34 -12.59
C GLU A 99 -15.63 -18.84 -12.29
N ASP A 100 -14.51 -18.27 -11.79
CA ASP A 100 -14.41 -16.82 -11.62
C ASP A 100 -14.41 -16.09 -12.96
N TYR A 101 -13.73 -16.63 -13.98
CA TYR A 101 -13.74 -16.06 -15.33
C TYR A 101 -15.15 -16.06 -15.92
N GLU A 102 -15.84 -17.19 -15.88
CA GLU A 102 -17.22 -17.34 -16.38
C GLU A 102 -18.12 -16.30 -15.73
N ARG A 103 -18.13 -16.21 -14.40
CA ARG A 103 -18.93 -15.24 -13.65
C ARG A 103 -18.54 -13.78 -13.95
N PHE A 104 -17.24 -13.49 -14.05
CA PHE A 104 -16.76 -12.15 -14.37
C PHE A 104 -17.27 -11.72 -15.75
N PHE A 105 -17.05 -12.54 -16.77
CA PHE A 105 -17.44 -12.19 -18.13
C PHE A 105 -18.96 -12.20 -18.33
N GLU A 106 -19.72 -13.07 -17.65
CA GLU A 106 -21.20 -13.03 -17.66
C GLU A 106 -21.77 -11.74 -17.07
N ARG A 107 -21.07 -11.11 -16.12
CA ARG A 107 -21.48 -9.83 -15.53
C ARG A 107 -21.11 -8.64 -16.43
N GLU A 108 -19.90 -8.66 -17.01
CA GLU A 108 -19.38 -7.54 -17.80
C GLU A 108 -19.83 -7.56 -19.28
N LEU A 109 -20.30 -8.71 -19.75
CA LEU A 109 -20.87 -8.91 -21.08
C LEU A 109 -22.35 -9.30 -20.94
N ASP A 110 -23.19 -8.87 -21.88
CA ASP A 110 -24.62 -9.16 -21.89
C ASP A 110 -24.90 -10.62 -22.35
N CYS A 111 -24.29 -11.59 -21.69
CA CYS A 111 -24.36 -13.02 -21.97
C CYS A 111 -25.20 -13.75 -20.92
N GLU A 112 -25.97 -14.76 -21.35
CA GLU A 112 -26.70 -15.66 -20.44
C GLU A 112 -25.77 -16.69 -19.79
N ARG A 113 -24.75 -17.09 -20.56
CA ARG A 113 -23.79 -18.12 -20.18
C ARG A 113 -22.48 -17.90 -20.93
N ILE A 114 -21.37 -18.17 -20.27
CA ILE A 114 -20.05 -18.27 -20.88
C ILE A 114 -19.37 -19.52 -20.34
N ASP A 115 -18.82 -20.35 -21.23
CA ASP A 115 -18.08 -21.56 -20.83
C ASP A 115 -16.61 -21.45 -21.25
N PHE A 116 -15.71 -21.69 -20.32
CA PHE A 116 -14.28 -21.86 -20.59
C PHE A 116 -13.92 -23.35 -20.59
N LYS A 117 -13.47 -23.87 -21.73
CA LYS A 117 -13.00 -25.25 -21.86
C LYS A 117 -11.48 -25.26 -21.99
N VAL A 118 -10.82 -26.00 -21.11
CA VAL A 118 -9.37 -26.20 -21.17
C VAL A 118 -9.04 -27.10 -22.35
N THR A 119 -8.29 -26.59 -23.33
CA THR A 119 -7.78 -27.38 -24.45
C THR A 119 -6.44 -28.00 -24.11
N GLU A 120 -5.56 -27.20 -23.51
CA GLU A 120 -4.24 -27.58 -22.99
C GLU A 120 -4.00 -26.76 -21.72
N PRO A 121 -3.02 -27.11 -20.88
CA PRO A 121 -2.66 -26.29 -19.73
C PRO A 121 -2.46 -24.82 -20.14
N GLY A 122 -3.21 -23.90 -19.50
CA GLY A 122 -3.19 -22.46 -19.80
C GLY A 122 -3.83 -22.04 -21.13
N LEU A 123 -4.35 -22.97 -21.96
CA LEU A 123 -5.04 -22.65 -23.20
C LEU A 123 -6.54 -22.97 -23.09
N TYR A 124 -7.35 -21.99 -23.47
CA TYR A 124 -8.80 -22.07 -23.35
C TYR A 124 -9.49 -21.90 -24.71
N SER A 125 -10.55 -22.68 -24.93
CA SER A 125 -11.58 -22.39 -25.92
C SER A 125 -12.82 -21.86 -25.21
N VAL A 126 -13.39 -20.76 -25.71
CA VAL A 126 -14.50 -20.06 -25.06
C VAL A 126 -15.74 -20.11 -25.92
N GLN A 127 -16.87 -20.46 -25.31
CA GLN A 127 -18.18 -20.43 -25.94
C GLN A 127 -19.03 -19.33 -25.27
N LEU A 128 -19.63 -18.46 -26.09
CA LEU A 128 -20.43 -17.33 -25.64
C LEU A 128 -21.89 -17.53 -26.08
N TRP A 129 -22.82 -17.42 -25.13
CA TRP A 129 -24.27 -17.41 -25.39
C TRP A 129 -24.84 -16.03 -25.00
N PRO A 130 -25.09 -15.13 -25.96
CA PRO A 130 -25.64 -13.81 -25.69
C PRO A 130 -27.11 -13.89 -25.27
N GLN A 131 -27.58 -12.91 -24.48
CA GLN A 131 -28.99 -12.80 -24.13
C GLN A 131 -29.89 -12.64 -25.36
N GLU A 132 -31.08 -13.23 -25.34
CA GLU A 132 -32.06 -13.10 -26.43
C GLU A 132 -32.43 -11.63 -26.76
N SER A 133 -32.38 -10.76 -25.76
CA SER A 133 -32.63 -9.32 -25.90
C SER A 133 -31.46 -8.51 -26.47
N SER A 134 -30.28 -9.11 -26.62
CA SER A 134 -29.09 -8.41 -27.11
C SER A 134 -29.18 -8.16 -28.61
N THR A 135 -29.01 -6.90 -29.01
CA THR A 135 -28.91 -6.48 -30.42
C THR A 135 -27.46 -6.49 -30.93
N GLU A 136 -26.51 -6.93 -30.09
CA GLU A 136 -25.09 -6.87 -30.40
C GLU A 136 -24.70 -7.91 -31.47
N THR A 137 -23.88 -7.50 -32.45
CA THR A 137 -23.37 -8.41 -33.48
C THR A 137 -22.34 -9.38 -32.91
N LYS A 138 -22.20 -10.56 -33.52
CA LYS A 138 -21.21 -11.56 -33.09
C LYS A 138 -19.79 -10.99 -33.05
N GLU A 139 -19.43 -10.19 -34.05
CA GLU A 139 -18.11 -9.57 -34.17
C GLU A 139 -17.86 -8.52 -33.07
N SER A 140 -18.88 -7.74 -32.70
CA SER A 140 -18.78 -6.75 -31.63
C SER A 140 -18.57 -7.41 -30.27
N LEU A 141 -19.35 -8.47 -29.98
CA LEU A 141 -19.22 -9.23 -28.74
C LEU A 141 -17.84 -9.88 -28.59
N ILE A 142 -17.33 -10.51 -29.66
CA ILE A 142 -15.97 -11.07 -29.69
C ILE A 142 -14.93 -9.96 -29.47
N GLY A 143 -15.14 -8.78 -30.05
CA GLY A 143 -14.28 -7.61 -29.87
C GLY A 143 -14.21 -7.15 -28.42
N ARG A 144 -15.37 -7.00 -27.75
CA ARG A 144 -15.47 -6.65 -26.33
C ARG A 144 -14.83 -7.70 -25.43
N PHE A 145 -15.17 -8.98 -25.65
CA PHE A 145 -14.55 -10.10 -24.92
C PHE A 145 -13.02 -10.06 -25.07
N THR A 146 -12.51 -9.88 -26.28
CA THR A 146 -11.06 -9.85 -26.53
C THR A 146 -10.39 -8.66 -25.85
N ALA A 147 -11.04 -7.49 -25.82
CA ALA A 147 -10.53 -6.32 -25.12
C ALA A 147 -10.45 -6.55 -23.61
N LEU A 148 -11.52 -7.05 -23.00
CA LEU A 148 -11.57 -7.39 -21.57
C LEU A 148 -10.59 -8.52 -21.23
N TRP A 149 -10.51 -9.58 -22.04
CA TRP A 149 -9.56 -10.67 -21.86
C TRP A 149 -8.12 -10.15 -21.83
N ARG A 150 -7.74 -9.20 -22.71
CA ARG A 150 -6.39 -8.62 -22.69
C ARG A 150 -6.07 -7.86 -21.39
N GLU A 151 -7.08 -7.35 -20.71
CA GLU A 151 -6.94 -6.59 -19.47
C GLU A 151 -6.98 -7.45 -18.21
N TRP A 152 -7.72 -8.58 -18.23
CA TRP A 152 -8.03 -9.39 -17.03
C TRP A 152 -7.46 -10.82 -17.03
N ARG A 153 -6.94 -11.30 -18.17
CA ARG A 153 -6.24 -12.59 -18.32
C ARG A 153 -5.06 -12.75 -17.36
N ASN A 154 -4.85 -13.91 -16.73
CA ASN A 154 -3.63 -14.15 -15.94
C ASN A 154 -2.39 -14.42 -16.80
N LEU A 155 -1.20 -14.23 -16.23
CA LEU A 155 0.05 -14.61 -16.91
C LEU A 155 0.06 -16.11 -17.19
N GLY A 156 0.56 -16.51 -18.36
CA GLY A 156 0.60 -17.92 -18.78
C GLY A 156 -0.70 -18.46 -19.38
N GLU A 157 -1.75 -17.64 -19.46
CA GLU A 157 -3.07 -18.08 -19.96
C GLU A 157 -3.43 -17.48 -21.31
N ARG A 158 -4.14 -18.20 -22.18
CA ARG A 158 -4.54 -17.68 -23.48
C ARG A 158 -5.81 -18.33 -24.01
N VAL A 159 -6.71 -17.53 -24.55
CA VAL A 159 -7.83 -18.01 -25.35
C VAL A 159 -7.38 -18.22 -26.80
N THR A 160 -7.60 -19.42 -27.33
CA THR A 160 -7.21 -19.83 -28.68
C THR A 160 -8.37 -19.74 -29.67
N GLN A 161 -9.57 -20.06 -29.20
CA GLN A 161 -10.79 -20.09 -30.01
C GLN A 161 -11.96 -19.46 -29.25
N ILE A 162 -12.75 -18.66 -29.96
CA ILE A 162 -13.99 -18.05 -29.45
C ILE A 162 -15.11 -18.41 -30.42
N SER A 163 -16.21 -18.95 -29.93
CA SER A 163 -17.41 -19.21 -30.72
C SER A 163 -18.65 -18.62 -30.06
N VAL A 164 -19.55 -18.07 -30.89
CA VAL A 164 -20.81 -17.49 -30.43
C VAL A 164 -21.97 -18.35 -30.93
N GLU A 165 -22.66 -18.96 -29.98
CA GLU A 165 -23.80 -19.84 -30.19
C GLU A 165 -25.10 -19.13 -29.80
N LYS A 166 -26.24 -19.57 -30.33
CA LYS A 166 -27.56 -19.07 -29.90
C LYS A 166 -28.08 -19.99 -28.81
N SER A 167 -28.73 -19.46 -27.78
CA SER A 167 -29.41 -20.29 -26.79
C SER A 167 -30.45 -21.18 -27.48
N GLU A 168 -30.21 -22.49 -27.52
CA GLU A 168 -31.27 -23.48 -27.74
C GLU A 168 -31.89 -23.76 -26.37
N GLY A 169 -33.21 -23.62 -26.30
CA GLY A 169 -33.98 -23.69 -25.06
C GLY A 169 -33.84 -25.03 -24.35
N ASP A 170 -32.89 -25.11 -23.41
CA ASP A 170 -32.97 -25.79 -22.12
C ASP A 170 -31.59 -25.67 -21.43
N LEU A 171 -31.29 -24.48 -20.92
CA LEU A 171 -30.10 -24.24 -20.12
C LEU A 171 -30.40 -24.64 -18.66
N ILE A 172 -30.01 -25.85 -18.28
CA ILE A 172 -29.96 -26.27 -16.88
C ILE A 172 -28.91 -25.41 -16.18
N ARG A 173 -29.36 -24.39 -15.45
CA ARG A 173 -28.51 -23.61 -14.53
C ARG A 173 -28.03 -24.55 -13.42
N HIS A 174 -26.78 -24.98 -13.48
CA HIS A 174 -26.10 -25.40 -12.26
C HIS A 174 -25.83 -24.14 -11.43
N VAL A 175 -26.83 -23.75 -10.64
CA VAL A 175 -26.67 -22.71 -9.63
C VAL A 175 -25.75 -23.30 -8.57
N TYR A 176 -24.45 -23.00 -8.67
CA TYR A 176 -23.57 -23.12 -7.53
C TYR A 176 -23.95 -21.99 -6.57
N GLU A 177 -24.65 -22.32 -5.49
CA GLU A 177 -24.87 -21.39 -4.37
C GLU A 177 -23.50 -20.98 -3.80
N THR A 178 -22.96 -19.86 -4.25
CA THR A 178 -21.83 -19.23 -3.56
C THR A 178 -22.36 -18.38 -2.40
N PRO A 179 -21.81 -18.47 -1.18
CA PRO A 179 -22.28 -17.71 -0.02
C PRO A 179 -22.00 -16.19 -0.05
N PHE A 180 -21.66 -15.60 -1.20
CA PHE A 180 -21.25 -14.21 -1.30
C PHE A 180 -21.94 -13.51 -2.47
N GLU A 181 -23.24 -13.33 -2.37
CA GLU A 181 -23.86 -12.11 -2.91
C GLU A 181 -23.29 -10.94 -2.12
N ILE A 182 -22.23 -10.32 -2.67
CA ILE A 182 -21.86 -8.97 -2.23
C ILE A 182 -22.89 -8.08 -2.88
N ASP A 183 -23.83 -7.60 -2.07
CA ASP A 183 -24.78 -6.56 -2.44
C ASP A 183 -23.98 -5.30 -2.81
N CYS A 184 -23.57 -5.20 -4.09
CA CYS A 184 -22.78 -4.10 -4.65
C CYS A 184 -23.52 -2.75 -4.60
N CYS A 185 -24.81 -2.78 -4.25
CA CYS A 185 -25.73 -1.66 -4.35
C CYS A 185 -25.91 -0.89 -3.04
N ASN A 186 -25.45 -1.43 -1.91
CA ASN A 186 -25.44 -0.69 -0.65
C ASN A 186 -24.17 0.15 -0.60
N SER A 187 -24.25 1.40 -1.07
CA SER A 187 -23.21 2.41 -0.82
C SER A 187 -23.04 2.56 0.69
N GLN A 188 -22.08 1.83 1.25
CA GLN A 188 -21.82 1.86 2.67
C GLN A 188 -21.41 3.28 3.02
N LYS A 189 -22.20 3.96 3.84
CA LYS A 189 -21.90 5.33 4.26
C LYS A 189 -20.58 5.28 5.03
N LEU A 190 -19.54 5.85 4.45
CA LEU A 190 -18.22 5.87 5.07
C LEU A 190 -18.28 6.61 6.41
N PRO A 191 -17.52 6.15 7.43
CA PRO A 191 -17.44 6.83 8.71
C PRO A 191 -17.06 8.32 8.56
N THR A 192 -17.64 9.14 9.42
CA THR A 192 -17.24 10.55 9.63
C THR A 192 -16.74 10.69 11.06
N GLY A 193 -15.96 11.74 11.33
CA GLY A 193 -15.49 12.05 12.68
C GLY A 193 -16.17 13.28 13.27
N ALA A 194 -16.13 13.39 14.59
CA ALA A 194 -16.46 14.65 15.24
C ALA A 194 -15.28 15.62 15.01
N PRO A 195 -15.50 16.84 14.49
CA PRO A 195 -14.43 17.82 14.39
C PRO A 195 -13.95 18.21 15.79
N CYS A 196 -12.64 18.26 15.99
CA CYS A 196 -12.03 18.61 17.26
C CYS A 196 -10.82 19.53 17.02
N ASP A 197 -10.73 20.59 17.82
CA ASP A 197 -9.52 21.38 17.96
C ASP A 197 -8.71 20.83 19.13
N PHE A 198 -7.64 20.12 18.83
CA PHE A 198 -6.76 19.54 19.84
C PHE A 198 -5.84 20.60 20.46
N ILE A 199 -5.60 21.71 19.77
CA ILE A 199 -4.69 22.77 20.23
C ILE A 199 -5.36 23.65 21.29
N ASP A 200 -6.70 23.67 21.34
CA ASP A 200 -7.45 24.32 22.40
C ASP A 200 -7.10 23.70 23.77
N TYR A 201 -6.35 24.50 24.55
CA TYR A 201 -5.69 24.10 25.79
C TYR A 201 -5.63 25.29 26.75
N SER A 202 -6.04 25.06 28.00
CA SER A 202 -5.88 26.03 29.09
C SER A 202 -4.46 25.93 29.67
N PRO A 203 -3.66 27.03 29.65
CA PRO A 203 -2.33 27.06 30.25
C PRO A 203 -2.32 26.58 31.70
N ILE A 204 -1.25 25.88 32.13
CA ILE A 204 -1.17 25.31 33.48
C ILE A 204 -1.26 26.44 34.51
N ILE A 205 -0.63 27.58 34.22
CA ILE A 205 -0.64 28.75 35.11
C ILE A 205 -2.06 29.25 35.41
N GLU A 206 -3.03 29.06 34.51
CA GLU A 206 -4.42 29.52 34.71
C GLU A 206 -5.19 28.63 35.70
N GLN A 207 -4.74 27.40 35.91
CA GLN A 207 -5.34 26.44 36.83
C GLN A 207 -4.98 26.75 38.30
N PHE A 208 -3.91 27.52 38.52
CA PHE A 208 -3.49 27.91 39.86
C PHE A 208 -4.45 28.93 40.52
N PRO A 209 -4.59 28.87 41.86
CA PRO A 209 -5.25 29.93 42.64
C PRO A 209 -4.66 31.31 42.33
N SER A 210 -5.48 32.36 42.43
CA SER A 210 -5.10 33.73 42.06
C SER A 210 -3.83 34.23 42.78
N ILE A 211 -3.57 33.78 44.00
CA ILE A 211 -2.36 34.14 44.77
C ILE A 211 -1.04 33.75 44.08
N TYR A 212 -1.03 32.70 43.25
CA TYR A 212 0.14 32.29 42.47
C TYR A 212 0.22 33.00 41.12
N ARG A 213 -0.90 33.53 40.62
CA ARG A 213 -1.00 34.15 39.29
C ARG A 213 -0.65 35.63 39.29
N TYR A 214 -0.74 36.30 40.43
CA TYR A 214 -0.54 37.74 40.56
C TYR A 214 0.47 38.06 41.67
N GLY A 215 1.30 39.09 41.45
CA GLY A 215 2.26 39.58 42.45
C GLY A 215 3.71 39.15 42.20
N THR A 216 4.54 39.25 43.23
CA THR A 216 5.96 38.90 43.20
C THR A 216 6.16 37.39 43.05
N GLY A 217 6.94 36.93 42.08
CA GLY A 217 7.18 35.49 41.84
C GLY A 217 6.30 34.86 40.75
N ALA A 218 5.22 35.53 40.31
CA ALA A 218 4.30 34.99 39.31
C ALA A 218 4.97 34.80 37.93
N ASN A 219 5.87 35.71 37.56
CA ASN A 219 6.62 35.62 36.31
C ASN A 219 7.67 34.50 36.35
N GLU A 220 8.27 34.27 37.51
CA GLU A 220 9.24 33.21 37.77
C GLU A 220 8.57 31.83 37.70
N LEU A 221 7.39 31.69 38.31
CA LEU A 221 6.59 30.47 38.20
C LEU A 221 6.17 30.20 36.74
N LYS A 222 5.74 31.25 36.01
CA LYS A 222 5.41 31.11 34.59
C LYS A 222 6.60 30.62 33.77
N LYS A 223 7.80 31.17 34.00
CA LYS A 223 9.05 30.72 33.35
C LYS A 223 9.41 29.29 33.72
N TYR A 224 9.14 28.88 34.95
CA TYR A 224 9.35 27.50 35.41
C TYR A 224 8.43 26.52 34.68
N LEU A 225 7.16 26.89 34.45
CA LEU A 225 6.17 26.03 33.77
C LEU A 225 6.32 26.00 32.24
N GLU A 226 6.96 27.01 31.64
CA GLU A 226 7.06 27.15 30.19
C GLU A 226 7.63 25.91 29.45
N PRO A 227 8.71 25.25 29.91
CA PRO A 227 9.20 24.03 29.25
C PRO A 227 8.20 22.87 29.32
N ILE A 228 7.44 22.77 30.40
CA ILE A 228 6.43 21.72 30.59
C ILE A 228 5.24 22.00 29.66
N GLU A 229 4.76 23.24 29.63
CA GLU A 229 3.71 23.67 28.70
C GLU A 229 4.11 23.48 27.24
N HIS A 230 5.40 23.68 26.91
CA HIS A 230 5.90 23.43 25.57
C HIS A 230 5.75 21.96 25.17
N LEU A 231 6.08 21.02 26.06
CA LEU A 231 5.89 19.58 25.80
C LEU A 231 4.41 19.22 25.58
N PHE A 232 3.51 19.83 26.34
CA PHE A 232 2.07 19.61 26.19
C PHE A 232 1.60 20.11 24.82
N LYS A 233 2.02 21.31 24.43
CA LYS A 233 1.71 21.87 23.10
C LYS A 233 2.25 21.01 21.97
N LEU A 234 3.46 20.45 22.10
CA LEU A 234 4.00 19.52 21.10
C LEU A 234 3.14 18.25 20.97
N PHE A 235 2.68 17.70 22.09
CA PHE A 235 1.79 16.52 22.08
C PHE A 235 0.43 16.84 21.45
N LEU A 236 -0.20 17.96 21.83
CA LEU A 236 -1.45 18.42 21.24
C LEU A 236 -1.31 18.69 19.74
N GLN A 237 -0.21 19.31 19.31
CA GLN A 237 0.10 19.52 17.91
C GLN A 237 0.24 18.19 17.16
N ALA A 238 0.86 17.19 17.78
CA ALA A 238 0.97 15.86 17.20
C ALA A 238 -0.41 15.18 17.02
N MET A 239 -1.33 15.35 17.98
CA MET A 239 -2.72 14.91 17.84
C MET A 239 -3.47 15.67 16.74
N GLN A 240 -3.27 16.99 16.65
CA GLN A 240 -3.89 17.81 15.60
C GLN A 240 -3.39 17.43 14.19
N ASP A 241 -2.10 17.12 14.06
CA ASP A 241 -1.46 16.70 12.81
C ASP A 241 -1.62 15.20 12.54
N PHE A 242 -2.33 14.44 13.38
CA PHE A 242 -2.37 12.98 13.32
C PHE A 242 -2.74 12.45 11.92
N ALA A 243 -3.81 13.00 11.31
CA ALA A 243 -4.22 12.64 9.95
C ALA A 243 -3.14 12.90 8.90
N GLU A 244 -2.33 13.94 9.07
CA GLU A 244 -1.22 14.30 8.18
C GLU A 244 0.03 13.44 8.39
N MET A 245 0.24 12.89 9.60
CA MET A 245 1.36 11.98 9.86
C MET A 245 1.24 10.69 9.05
N PHE A 246 0.02 10.20 8.86
CA PHE A 246 -0.30 8.99 8.09
C PHE A 246 -0.72 9.29 6.64
N SER A 247 -0.16 10.35 6.05
CA SER A 247 -0.56 10.84 4.73
C SER A 247 0.40 10.39 3.62
N VAL A 248 -0.15 10.02 2.47
CA VAL A 248 0.62 9.81 1.22
C VAL A 248 0.84 11.11 0.43
N TYR A 249 0.32 12.25 0.88
CA TYR A 249 0.43 13.55 0.19
C TYR A 249 1.32 14.56 0.91
N SER A 250 1.60 14.33 2.19
CA SER A 250 2.35 15.25 3.04
C SER A 250 3.40 14.49 3.85
N LEU A 251 4.46 15.20 4.20
CA LEU A 251 5.54 14.70 5.03
C LEU A 251 5.60 15.57 6.29
N LYS A 252 5.21 15.01 7.43
CA LYS A 252 5.23 15.68 8.74
C LYS A 252 6.34 15.17 9.66
N THR A 253 6.89 14.00 9.38
CA THR A 253 7.96 13.37 10.18
C THR A 253 9.28 13.36 9.43
N ASP A 254 10.36 12.93 10.09
CA ASP A 254 11.62 12.66 9.40
C ASP A 254 11.46 11.52 8.37
N PHE A 255 12.39 11.45 7.41
CA PHE A 255 12.31 10.50 6.31
C PHE A 255 12.36 9.02 6.76
N HIS A 256 13.09 8.69 7.84
CA HIS A 256 13.20 7.31 8.31
C HIS A 256 11.94 6.86 9.04
N HIS A 257 11.39 7.72 9.90
CA HIS A 257 10.11 7.47 10.54
C HIS A 257 8.99 7.38 9.49
N TYR A 258 9.00 8.27 8.51
CA TYR A 258 8.03 8.23 7.42
C TYR A 258 8.13 6.94 6.60
N ASN A 259 9.34 6.43 6.33
CA ASN A 259 9.52 5.13 5.68
C ASN A 259 8.85 4.00 6.47
N ARG A 260 8.93 4.03 7.81
CA ARG A 260 8.27 3.05 8.67
C ARG A 260 6.75 3.16 8.60
N ILE A 261 6.21 4.37 8.57
CA ILE A 261 4.78 4.61 8.39
C ILE A 261 4.32 4.03 7.05
N LEU A 262 5.01 4.35 5.94
CA LEU A 262 4.66 3.80 4.62
C LEU A 262 4.73 2.26 4.60
N ASN A 263 5.71 1.66 5.28
CA ASN A 263 5.79 0.21 5.41
C ASN A 263 4.60 -0.37 6.18
N GLN A 264 4.15 0.29 7.25
CA GLN A 264 2.94 -0.13 7.97
C GLN A 264 1.69 -0.01 7.10
N MET A 265 1.55 1.09 6.34
CA MET A 265 0.44 1.28 5.40
C MET A 265 0.42 0.19 4.32
N LEU A 266 1.58 -0.18 3.76
CA LEU A 266 1.69 -1.27 2.80
C LEU A 266 1.36 -2.63 3.43
N ALA A 267 1.81 -2.87 4.66
CA ALA A 267 1.57 -4.10 5.41
C ALA A 267 0.08 -4.33 5.72
N MET A 268 -0.73 -3.26 5.84
CA MET A 268 -2.19 -3.37 5.97
C MET A 268 -2.82 -4.16 4.80
N TYR A 269 -2.19 -4.10 3.62
CA TYR A 269 -2.62 -4.81 2.42
C TYR A 269 -1.79 -6.06 2.14
N GLY A 270 -0.95 -6.50 3.08
CA GLY A 270 -0.08 -7.67 2.92
C GLY A 270 1.08 -7.45 1.94
N VAL A 271 1.45 -6.20 1.66
CA VAL A 271 2.56 -5.87 0.75
C VAL A 271 3.83 -5.60 1.52
N GLN A 272 4.91 -6.27 1.13
CA GLN A 272 6.26 -5.96 1.59
C GLN A 272 7.04 -5.29 0.46
N TYR A 273 7.54 -4.08 0.69
CA TYR A 273 8.31 -3.34 -0.30
C TYR A 273 9.80 -3.76 -0.27
N PRO A 274 10.48 -3.90 -1.43
CA PRO A 274 11.86 -4.38 -1.49
C PRO A 274 12.88 -3.28 -1.18
N ASP A 275 12.83 -2.67 0.01
CA ASP A 275 13.68 -1.53 0.42
C ASP A 275 15.17 -1.79 0.20
N ALA A 276 15.65 -2.96 0.65
CA ALA A 276 17.06 -3.32 0.57
C ALA A 276 17.53 -3.40 -0.89
N LEU A 277 16.79 -4.11 -1.74
CA LEU A 277 17.10 -4.22 -3.17
C LEU A 277 17.03 -2.86 -3.86
N PHE A 278 15.99 -2.07 -3.57
CA PHE A 278 15.79 -0.75 -4.16
C PHE A 278 16.98 0.18 -3.91
N LEU A 279 17.46 0.19 -2.66
CA LEU A 279 18.62 0.99 -2.24
C LEU A 279 19.90 0.42 -2.83
N GLN A 280 20.11 -0.89 -2.77
CA GLN A 280 21.29 -1.56 -3.34
C GLN A 280 21.45 -1.29 -4.85
N MET A 281 20.36 -1.27 -5.61
CA MET A 281 20.38 -0.93 -7.03
C MET A 281 20.92 0.48 -7.30
N ARG A 282 20.68 1.42 -6.37
CA ARG A 282 21.02 2.85 -6.50
C ARG A 282 22.20 3.28 -5.63
N GLU A 283 22.72 2.39 -4.80
CA GLU A 283 23.77 2.70 -3.84
C GLU A 283 25.05 3.05 -4.58
N ASN A 284 25.61 4.21 -4.22
CA ASN A 284 26.96 4.58 -4.58
C ASN A 284 27.81 4.66 -3.31
N LYS A 285 28.67 3.65 -3.12
CA LYS A 285 29.54 3.53 -1.93
C LYS A 285 30.48 4.73 -1.71
N ARG A 286 30.64 5.59 -2.72
CA ARG A 286 31.53 6.77 -2.66
C ARG A 286 30.77 8.09 -2.50
N ASN A 287 29.44 8.12 -2.59
CA ASN A 287 28.69 9.39 -2.62
C ASN A 287 27.44 9.38 -1.72
N ASN A 288 27.56 10.00 -0.54
CA ASN A 288 26.46 10.12 0.43
C ASN A 288 25.26 10.94 -0.10
N VAL A 289 25.49 11.91 -1.00
CA VAL A 289 24.41 12.73 -1.57
C VAL A 289 23.51 11.88 -2.47
N GLU A 290 24.11 11.03 -3.31
CA GLU A 290 23.37 10.09 -4.16
C GLU A 290 22.55 9.09 -3.33
N ASN A 291 23.10 8.60 -2.22
CA ASN A 291 22.38 7.69 -1.32
C ASN A 291 21.16 8.38 -0.67
N SER A 292 21.28 9.66 -0.31
CA SER A 292 20.14 10.46 0.17
C SER A 292 19.06 10.65 -0.91
N ILE A 293 19.48 10.88 -2.16
CA ILE A 293 18.56 10.99 -3.31
C ILE A 293 17.86 9.64 -3.56
N ALA A 294 18.59 8.52 -3.49
CA ALA A 294 18.03 7.19 -3.63
C ALA A 294 16.97 6.90 -2.55
N PHE A 295 17.24 7.28 -1.29
CA PHE A 295 16.28 7.12 -0.21
C PHE A 295 15.01 7.96 -0.41
N ARG A 296 15.14 9.21 -0.89
CA ARG A 296 13.98 10.02 -1.26
C ARG A 296 13.19 9.43 -2.44
N SER A 297 13.89 8.84 -3.41
CA SER A 297 13.25 8.13 -4.52
C SER A 297 12.46 6.91 -4.03
N LEU A 298 12.97 6.17 -3.05
CA LEU A 298 12.29 5.04 -2.43
C LEU A 298 10.95 5.48 -1.82
N LEU A 299 10.97 6.55 -1.02
CA LEU A 299 9.75 7.09 -0.41
C LEU A 299 8.73 7.50 -1.47
N ARG A 300 9.18 8.17 -2.54
CA ARG A 300 8.31 8.57 -3.65
C ARG A 300 7.68 7.36 -4.34
N SER A 301 8.45 6.31 -4.61
CA SER A 301 7.93 5.10 -5.25
C SER A 301 6.95 4.35 -4.35
N LYS A 302 7.17 4.32 -3.03
CA LYS A 302 6.19 3.77 -2.06
C LYS A 302 4.89 4.56 -2.03
N ILE A 303 4.97 5.89 -1.96
CA ILE A 303 3.80 6.77 -2.04
C ILE A 303 3.02 6.48 -3.31
N ASN A 304 3.72 6.40 -4.46
CA ASN A 304 3.08 6.17 -5.73
C ASN A 304 2.43 4.79 -5.79
N TYR A 305 3.10 3.76 -5.25
CA TYR A 305 2.57 2.41 -5.12
C TYR A 305 1.30 2.39 -4.27
N LEU A 306 1.33 2.98 -3.08
CA LEU A 306 0.18 3.08 -2.19
C LEU A 306 -1.00 3.73 -2.92
N ARG A 307 -0.79 4.84 -3.63
CA ARG A 307 -1.85 5.55 -4.36
C ARG A 307 -2.55 4.72 -5.43
N HIS A 308 -1.85 3.78 -6.06
CA HIS A 308 -2.39 2.90 -7.12
C HIS A 308 -2.64 1.47 -6.62
N LEU A 309 -2.58 1.24 -5.31
CA LEU A 309 -2.62 -0.09 -4.72
C LEU A 309 -3.84 -0.92 -5.14
N PRO A 310 -5.08 -0.38 -5.20
CA PRO A 310 -6.24 -1.13 -5.67
C PRO A 310 -6.04 -1.71 -7.07
N GLU A 311 -5.61 -0.89 -8.04
CA GLU A 311 -5.37 -1.32 -9.42
C GLU A 311 -4.23 -2.36 -9.50
N LEU A 312 -3.13 -2.13 -8.75
CA LEU A 312 -1.98 -3.03 -8.74
C LEU A 312 -2.26 -4.39 -8.08
N HIS A 313 -3.21 -4.44 -7.14
CA HIS A 313 -3.64 -5.68 -6.49
C HIS A 313 -4.64 -6.44 -7.34
N MET A 314 -5.56 -5.71 -7.97
CA MET A 314 -6.60 -6.28 -8.80
C MET A 314 -6.06 -6.83 -10.11
N HIS A 315 -5.00 -6.26 -10.69
CA HIS A 315 -4.52 -6.69 -12.00
C HIS A 315 -3.12 -7.32 -11.91
N ARG A 316 -3.07 -8.64 -11.70
CA ARG A 316 -1.79 -9.40 -11.67
C ARG A 316 -1.32 -9.87 -13.04
N CYS A 317 -1.58 -9.09 -14.08
CA CYS A 317 -1.23 -9.48 -15.44
C CYS A 317 -0.82 -8.31 -16.34
N GLY A 318 -0.14 -8.67 -17.44
CA GLY A 318 0.22 -7.76 -18.53
C GLY A 318 0.85 -6.44 -18.08
N LYS A 319 0.19 -5.33 -18.42
CA LYS A 319 0.66 -3.97 -18.11
C LYS A 319 0.76 -3.72 -16.60
N TRP A 320 -0.18 -4.22 -15.82
CA TRP A 320 -0.28 -3.89 -14.40
C TRP A 320 0.70 -4.67 -13.55
N TRP A 321 0.92 -5.95 -13.85
CA TRP A 321 2.04 -6.70 -13.25
C TRP A 321 3.38 -6.04 -13.57
N LYS A 322 3.59 -5.64 -14.82
CA LYS A 322 4.78 -4.87 -15.21
C LYS A 322 4.89 -3.56 -14.43
N GLN A 323 3.80 -2.79 -14.33
CA GLN A 323 3.76 -1.52 -13.61
C GLN A 323 4.04 -1.71 -12.12
N ARG A 324 3.53 -2.79 -11.50
CA ARG A 324 3.83 -3.18 -10.12
C ARG A 324 5.34 -3.38 -9.93
N ILE A 325 5.98 -4.18 -10.78
CA ILE A 325 7.43 -4.42 -10.75
C ILE A 325 8.21 -3.12 -10.99
N GLU A 326 7.84 -2.34 -12.00
CA GLU A 326 8.48 -1.06 -12.31
C GLU A 326 8.38 -0.09 -11.13
N MET A 327 7.23 0.00 -10.47
CA MET A 327 7.03 0.86 -9.30
C MET A 327 7.80 0.35 -8.08
N MET A 328 7.80 -0.97 -7.81
CA MET A 328 8.56 -1.58 -6.72
C MET A 328 10.08 -1.45 -6.88
N LEU A 329 10.57 -1.45 -8.13
CA LEU A 329 11.98 -1.23 -8.44
C LEU A 329 12.32 0.25 -8.65
N GLY A 330 11.33 1.15 -8.67
CA GLY A 330 11.49 2.60 -8.88
C GLY A 330 11.93 3.00 -10.29
N LEU A 331 11.52 2.25 -11.30
CA LEU A 331 11.81 2.46 -12.73
C LEU A 331 10.81 3.42 -13.40
N GLU A 332 10.00 4.14 -12.62
CA GLU A 332 9.04 5.10 -13.14
C GLU A 332 9.70 6.09 -14.09
N LYS A 333 9.00 6.48 -15.17
CA LYS A 333 9.53 7.33 -16.26
C LYS A 333 10.05 8.68 -15.72
N GLN A 334 11.32 8.73 -15.37
CA GLN A 334 12.05 9.97 -15.24
C GLN A 334 12.64 10.31 -16.63
N SER A 335 12.13 11.39 -17.22
CA SER A 335 12.54 12.05 -18.47
C SER A 335 13.64 11.41 -19.35
N HIS A 336 13.28 11.19 -20.62
CA HIS A 336 14.11 10.95 -21.83
C HIS A 336 15.08 9.74 -21.89
N HIS A 337 15.44 9.10 -20.79
CA HIS A 337 16.17 7.82 -20.80
C HIS A 337 15.34 6.75 -20.11
N SER A 338 14.18 6.44 -20.69
CA SER A 338 13.28 5.42 -20.15
C SER A 338 14.00 4.06 -20.13
N MET A 339 14.29 3.63 -18.91
CA MET A 339 14.90 2.35 -18.65
C MET A 339 13.85 1.26 -18.86
N HIS A 340 13.84 0.68 -20.05
CA HIS A 340 12.80 -0.26 -20.43
C HIS A 340 13.15 -1.67 -19.97
N ILE A 341 12.33 -2.19 -19.05
CA ILE A 341 12.16 -3.62 -18.83
C ILE A 341 11.10 -4.13 -19.81
N TYR A 342 11.41 -5.21 -20.52
CA TYR A 342 10.44 -5.91 -21.35
C TYR A 342 10.07 -7.22 -20.67
N VAL A 343 8.78 -7.42 -20.52
CA VAL A 343 8.19 -8.63 -19.95
C VAL A 343 7.34 -9.24 -21.04
N ILE A 344 7.64 -10.48 -21.40
CA ILE A 344 6.98 -11.20 -22.46
C ILE A 344 6.45 -12.49 -21.87
N ASP A 345 5.15 -12.69 -22.04
CA ASP A 345 4.50 -13.92 -21.62
C ASP A 345 4.83 -15.04 -22.63
N GLY A 346 5.43 -16.11 -22.14
CA GLY A 346 5.87 -17.24 -22.96
C GLY A 346 4.73 -18.00 -23.62
N ILE A 347 3.48 -17.85 -23.17
CA ILE A 347 2.31 -18.47 -23.80
C ILE A 347 2.10 -18.03 -25.27
N PHE A 348 2.73 -16.92 -25.68
CA PHE A 348 2.71 -16.45 -27.06
C PHE A 348 3.84 -17.01 -27.93
N LEU A 349 4.82 -17.68 -27.33
CA LEU A 349 6.00 -18.21 -28.00
C LEU A 349 5.91 -19.73 -28.11
N LYS A 350 6.49 -20.29 -29.17
CA LYS A 350 6.67 -21.74 -29.32
C LYS A 350 7.55 -22.28 -28.19
N ASP A 351 7.09 -23.36 -27.54
CA ASP A 351 7.75 -24.01 -26.38
C ASP A 351 7.97 -23.06 -25.17
N GLY A 352 7.20 -21.98 -25.10
CA GLY A 352 7.23 -20.97 -24.04
C GLY A 352 6.23 -21.18 -22.90
N PHE A 353 5.47 -22.29 -22.91
CA PHE A 353 4.52 -22.60 -21.84
C PHE A 353 5.21 -22.63 -20.46
N GLY A 354 4.56 -22.03 -19.46
CA GLY A 354 5.08 -21.93 -18.09
C GLY A 354 6.26 -20.98 -17.91
N LYS A 355 6.61 -20.16 -18.91
CA LYS A 355 7.76 -19.24 -18.85
C LYS A 355 7.33 -17.78 -19.01
N VAL A 356 8.02 -16.89 -18.30
CA VAL A 356 7.93 -15.44 -18.50
C VAL A 356 9.31 -14.92 -18.85
N PHE A 357 9.45 -14.33 -20.03
CA PHE A 357 10.73 -13.82 -20.51
C PHE A 357 10.91 -12.38 -20.07
N VAL A 358 11.99 -12.10 -19.34
CA VAL A 358 12.32 -10.76 -18.86
C VAL A 358 13.60 -10.30 -19.55
N VAL A 359 13.51 -9.25 -20.36
CA VAL A 359 14.63 -8.69 -21.11
C VAL A 359 15.00 -7.34 -20.53
N TRP A 360 16.28 -7.19 -20.17
CA TRP A 360 16.79 -5.95 -19.60
C TRP A 360 18.27 -5.73 -19.94
N SER A 361 18.69 -4.46 -19.95
CA SER A 361 20.06 -4.04 -20.23
C SER A 361 20.98 -4.37 -19.05
N ALA A 362 22.11 -5.03 -19.32
CA ALA A 362 23.15 -5.33 -18.32
C ALA A 362 24.07 -4.13 -18.02
N GLU A 363 24.07 -3.11 -18.88
CA GLU A 363 25.05 -2.01 -18.85
C GLU A 363 24.55 -0.76 -18.11
N THR A 364 23.45 -0.86 -17.37
CA THR A 364 22.88 0.31 -16.66
C THR A 364 23.48 0.44 -15.26
N PRO A 365 23.47 1.65 -14.65
CA PRO A 365 23.92 1.82 -13.27
C PRO A 365 23.21 0.91 -12.24
N PHE A 366 22.00 0.46 -12.55
CA PHE A 366 21.18 -0.37 -11.67
C PHE A 366 21.43 -1.88 -11.85
N THR A 367 22.10 -2.29 -12.93
CA THR A 367 22.27 -3.71 -13.32
C THR A 367 23.73 -4.08 -13.65
N ASN A 368 24.65 -3.14 -13.49
CA ASN A 368 26.06 -3.26 -13.89
C ASN A 368 26.85 -4.32 -13.10
N THR A 369 26.37 -4.76 -11.94
CA THR A 369 27.02 -5.81 -11.14
C THR A 369 26.20 -7.10 -11.16
N GLN A 370 26.87 -8.24 -10.97
CA GLN A 370 26.18 -9.54 -10.86
C GLN A 370 25.25 -9.57 -9.63
N GLU A 371 25.72 -9.07 -8.49
CA GLU A 371 24.95 -9.02 -7.25
C GLU A 371 23.61 -8.28 -7.40
N LYS A 372 23.60 -7.14 -8.09
CA LYS A 372 22.37 -6.39 -8.37
C LYS A 372 21.42 -7.19 -9.26
N ARG A 373 21.96 -7.86 -10.30
CA ARG A 373 21.18 -8.71 -11.20
C ARG A 373 20.57 -9.89 -10.46
N ASP A 374 21.35 -10.59 -9.62
CA ASP A 374 20.87 -11.71 -8.81
C ASP A 374 19.75 -11.28 -7.85
N GLY A 375 19.88 -10.10 -7.23
CA GLY A 375 18.83 -9.52 -6.38
C GLY A 375 17.53 -9.23 -7.13
N ILE A 376 17.63 -8.68 -8.35
CA ILE A 376 16.47 -8.45 -9.23
C ILE A 376 15.83 -9.76 -9.67
N GLU A 377 16.63 -10.76 -10.05
CA GLU A 377 16.13 -12.07 -10.46
C GLU A 377 15.36 -12.77 -9.34
N ARG A 378 15.89 -12.71 -8.11
CA ARG A 378 15.19 -13.25 -6.93
C ARG A 378 13.88 -12.53 -6.69
N PHE A 379 13.89 -11.20 -6.69
CA PHE A 379 12.68 -10.42 -6.46
C PHE A 379 11.57 -10.70 -7.49
N ILE A 380 11.90 -10.70 -8.79
CA ILE A 380 10.90 -10.97 -9.84
C ILE A 380 10.35 -12.40 -9.73
N ARG A 381 11.19 -13.35 -9.33
CA ARG A 381 10.75 -14.73 -9.09
C ARG A 381 9.77 -14.82 -7.93
N ASP A 382 10.04 -14.14 -6.82
CA ASP A 382 9.17 -14.12 -5.64
C ASP A 382 7.81 -13.47 -5.94
N GLU A 383 7.77 -12.52 -6.89
CA GLU A 383 6.53 -11.86 -7.35
C GLU A 383 5.79 -12.64 -8.44
N LEU A 384 6.38 -13.67 -9.04
CA LEU A 384 5.71 -14.51 -10.05
C LEU A 384 4.92 -15.64 -9.39
N PRO A 385 3.76 -16.03 -9.97
CA PRO A 385 3.07 -17.25 -9.58
C PRO A 385 3.99 -18.47 -9.67
N ALA A 386 3.89 -19.40 -8.71
CA ALA A 386 4.78 -20.54 -8.57
C ALA A 386 4.83 -21.50 -9.79
N HIS A 387 3.81 -21.47 -10.65
CA HIS A 387 3.75 -22.28 -11.86
C HIS A 387 4.45 -21.62 -13.06
N LEU A 388 4.95 -20.38 -12.92
CA LEU A 388 5.66 -19.65 -13.96
C LEU A 388 7.14 -19.50 -13.60
N VAL A 389 8.01 -19.76 -14.57
CA VAL A 389 9.46 -19.63 -14.43
C VAL A 389 9.95 -18.40 -15.20
N PRO A 390 10.60 -17.43 -14.53
CA PRO A 390 11.19 -16.31 -15.24
C PRO A 390 12.47 -16.75 -16.00
N VAL A 391 12.61 -16.31 -17.24
CA VAL A 391 13.82 -16.46 -18.05
C VAL A 391 14.42 -15.08 -18.30
N PHE A 392 15.56 -14.79 -17.70
CA PHE A 392 16.20 -13.48 -17.78
C PHE A 392 17.18 -13.40 -18.94
N TYR A 393 17.05 -12.36 -19.76
CA TYR A 393 18.00 -11.99 -20.80
C TYR A 393 18.69 -10.67 -20.43
N TRP A 394 19.95 -10.76 -20.01
CA TRP A 394 20.79 -9.61 -19.67
C TRP A 394 21.59 -9.18 -20.91
N VAL A 395 21.03 -8.28 -21.70
CA VAL A 395 21.59 -7.89 -23.00
C VAL A 395 22.38 -6.57 -22.93
N PRO A 396 23.34 -6.35 -23.84
CA PRO A 396 23.98 -5.04 -24.02
C PRO A 396 22.95 -3.97 -24.42
N HIS A 397 23.22 -2.70 -24.09
CA HIS A 397 22.25 -1.62 -24.34
C HIS A 397 21.87 -1.48 -25.83
N ARG A 398 22.84 -1.72 -26.73
CA ARG A 398 22.62 -1.69 -28.19
C ARG A 398 21.61 -2.74 -28.68
N SER A 399 21.64 -3.94 -28.09
CA SER A 399 20.69 -5.02 -28.41
C SER A 399 19.28 -4.73 -27.87
N MET A 400 19.14 -3.84 -26.90
CA MET A 400 17.84 -3.44 -26.38
C MET A 400 17.10 -2.50 -27.33
N HIS A 401 17.83 -1.68 -28.11
CA HIS A 401 17.24 -0.85 -29.16
C HIS A 401 16.69 -1.69 -30.31
N THR A 402 17.40 -2.76 -30.69
CA THR A 402 16.92 -3.68 -31.72
C THR A 402 15.71 -4.47 -31.24
N PHE A 403 15.64 -4.87 -29.96
CA PHE A 403 14.51 -5.63 -29.39
C PHE A 403 13.15 -4.97 -29.68
N ASN A 404 13.04 -3.65 -29.60
CA ASN A 404 11.81 -2.92 -29.90
C ASN A 404 11.28 -3.17 -31.31
N LEU A 405 12.17 -3.37 -32.30
CA LEU A 405 11.79 -3.65 -33.68
C LEU A 405 11.16 -5.05 -33.84
N PHE A 406 11.49 -5.99 -32.94
CA PHE A 406 11.01 -7.38 -32.98
C PHE A 406 9.78 -7.61 -32.10
N ALA A 407 9.50 -6.72 -31.13
CA ALA A 407 8.43 -6.87 -30.14
C ALA A 407 7.01 -6.89 -30.73
N HIS A 408 6.84 -6.63 -32.03
CA HIS A 408 5.54 -6.56 -32.71
C HIS A 408 4.99 -7.92 -33.17
N SER A 409 5.82 -8.98 -33.23
CA SER A 409 5.39 -10.30 -33.72
C SER A 409 6.01 -11.44 -32.91
N PRO A 410 5.23 -12.45 -32.47
CA PRO A 410 5.76 -13.61 -31.78
C PRO A 410 6.87 -14.35 -32.55
N ALA A 411 6.70 -14.53 -33.86
CA ALA A 411 7.70 -15.21 -34.70
C ALA A 411 9.00 -14.41 -34.82
N ALA A 412 8.92 -13.07 -34.77
CA ALA A 412 10.10 -12.20 -34.74
C ALA A 412 10.80 -12.26 -33.39
N LEU A 413 10.04 -12.28 -32.28
CA LEU A 413 10.54 -12.47 -30.93
C LEU A 413 11.27 -13.81 -30.76
N GLU A 414 10.71 -14.91 -31.27
CA GLU A 414 11.36 -16.24 -31.21
C GLU A 414 12.73 -16.25 -31.89
N LYS A 415 12.83 -15.64 -33.08
CA LYS A 415 14.11 -15.52 -33.79
C LYS A 415 15.10 -14.69 -32.98
N TRP A 416 14.63 -13.61 -32.36
CA TRP A 416 15.46 -12.76 -31.51
C TRP A 416 15.95 -13.50 -30.27
N PHE A 417 15.08 -14.23 -29.58
CA PHE A 417 15.44 -15.00 -28.38
C PHE A 417 16.48 -16.08 -28.69
N LYS A 418 16.30 -16.83 -29.78
CA LYS A 418 17.28 -17.83 -30.25
C LYS A 418 18.65 -17.24 -30.53
N PHE A 419 18.69 -16.06 -31.18
CA PHE A 419 19.95 -15.39 -31.48
C PHE A 419 20.68 -14.87 -30.22
N HIS A 420 19.93 -14.56 -29.16
CA HIS A 420 20.44 -13.97 -27.92
C HIS A 420 20.52 -14.97 -26.75
N GLU A 421 20.42 -16.28 -26.99
CA GLU A 421 20.48 -17.31 -25.93
C GLU A 421 21.74 -17.22 -25.05
N LYS A 422 22.86 -16.78 -25.61
CA LYS A 422 24.10 -16.55 -24.85
C LYS A 422 24.00 -15.49 -23.74
N PHE A 423 22.95 -14.65 -23.76
CA PHE A 423 22.67 -13.63 -22.76
C PHE A 423 21.66 -14.08 -21.71
N ILE A 424 21.20 -15.33 -21.78
CA ILE A 424 20.38 -15.92 -20.74
C ILE A 424 21.20 -15.96 -19.46
N SER A 425 20.59 -15.57 -18.34
CA SER A 425 21.21 -15.72 -17.03
C SER A 425 21.52 -17.19 -16.77
N GLY A 426 22.78 -17.49 -16.45
CA GLY A 426 23.23 -18.84 -16.10
C GLY A 426 22.75 -19.32 -14.73
N ALA A 427 22.03 -18.46 -14.00
CA ALA A 427 21.47 -18.76 -12.69
C ALA A 427 20.21 -19.65 -12.85
N LEU A 428 20.42 -20.92 -13.19
CA LEU A 428 19.43 -21.98 -13.11
C LEU A 428 19.20 -22.32 -11.64
N TRP A 429 18.50 -21.44 -10.93
CA TRP A 429 17.92 -21.80 -9.64
C TRP A 429 16.70 -22.66 -9.95
N LEU A 430 16.87 -23.98 -9.91
CA LEU A 430 15.79 -24.97 -9.98
C LEU A 430 14.99 -24.98 -8.68
#